data_AF-A0A0Q5P9F0-F1
#
_entry.id   AF-A0A0Q5P9F0-F1
#
_cell.length_a   1.000
_cell.length_b   1.000
_cell.length_c   1.000
_cell.angle_alpha   90.00
_cell.angle_beta   90.00
_cell.angle_gamma   90.00
#
_symmetry.space_group_name_H-M   'P 1'
#
loop_
_entity.id
_entity.type
_entity.pdbx_description
1 polymer ?
#
loop_
_entity_poly.entity_id
_entity_poly.type
_entity_poly.pdbx_seq_one_letter_code
_entity_poly.pdbx_strand_id
1 'polypeptide(L)' 'MLGGSILVPPAEGAMLLVPLLPARTAATIDLALDHGARIGGLGPLPGSLIVRGQRAHLFAPLMAKGILTLAAPTIWCGR' A
#
# COMPACT_ATOMS: atom_id res chain seq x y z
N MET A 1 10.69 -21.18 -6.84
CA MET A 1 11.42 -20.31 -5.90
C MET A 1 10.41 -19.71 -4.93
N LEU A 2 10.36 -20.23 -3.70
CA LEU A 2 9.36 -19.87 -2.69
C LEU A 2 9.92 -18.79 -1.75
N GLY A 3 9.24 -17.64 -1.68
CA GLY A 3 8.72 -17.17 -0.38
C GLY A 3 9.39 -16.03 0.40
N GLY A 4 10.50 -15.40 -0.04
CA GLY A 4 11.18 -14.37 0.77
C GLY A 4 10.84 -12.91 0.45
N SER A 5 10.58 -12.60 -0.82
CA SER A 5 10.60 -11.20 -1.32
C SER A 5 9.22 -10.63 -1.66
N ILE A 6 8.14 -11.36 -1.42
CA ILE A 6 6.78 -10.98 -1.87
C ILE A 6 6.20 -9.82 -1.06
N LEU A 7 6.65 -9.60 0.18
CA LEU A 7 6.07 -8.59 1.07
C LEU A 7 6.88 -7.29 1.12
N VAL A 8 8.17 -7.32 0.77
CA VAL A 8 9.01 -6.12 0.79
C VAL A 8 8.53 -5.17 -0.30
N PRO A 9 8.06 -3.95 0.04
CA PRO A 9 7.59 -3.03 -0.97
C PRO A 9 8.73 -2.63 -1.90
N PRO A 10 8.50 -2.49 -3.21
CA PRO A 10 9.52 -2.05 -4.15
C PRO A 10 9.96 -0.61 -3.85
N ALA A 11 11.14 -0.19 -4.30
CA ALA A 11 11.59 1.20 -4.15
C ALA A 11 10.59 2.20 -4.79
N GLU A 12 10.08 1.84 -5.96
CA GLU A 12 8.99 2.52 -6.66
C GLU A 12 8.12 1.47 -7.35
N GLY A 13 6.80 1.68 -7.35
CA GLY A 13 5.87 0.80 -8.06
C GLY A 13 4.60 0.52 -7.27
N ALA A 14 3.97 -0.60 -7.58
CA ALA A 14 2.71 -1.00 -6.95
C ALA A 14 2.93 -1.54 -5.52
N MET A 15 2.16 -1.00 -4.59
CA MET A 15 2.19 -1.34 -3.16
C MET A 15 0.76 -1.54 -2.64
N LEU A 16 0.62 -2.44 -1.67
CA LEU A 16 -0.61 -2.68 -0.94
C LEU A 16 -0.54 -1.92 0.40
N LEU A 17 -1.52 -1.05 0.63
CA LEU A 17 -1.73 -0.37 1.90
C LEU A 17 -2.77 -1.15 2.71
N VAL A 18 -2.41 -1.57 3.91
CA VAL A 18 -3.28 -2.33 4.82
C VAL A 18 -3.49 -1.51 6.10
N PRO A 19 -4.68 -0.92 6.30
CA PRO A 19 -5.01 -0.26 7.56
C PRO A 19 -5.07 -1.30 8.67
N LEU A 20 -4.31 -1.11 9.75
CA LEU A 20 -4.31 -2.01 10.90
C LEU A 20 -5.45 -1.70 11.89
N LEU A 21 -6.15 -0.59 11.68
CA LEU A 21 -7.21 -0.08 12.54
C LEU A 21 -8.45 0.24 11.67
N PRO A 22 -9.66 -0.22 12.05
CA PRO A 22 -10.87 0.06 11.27
C PRO A 22 -11.13 1.54 11.02
N ALA A 23 -10.81 2.40 11.99
CA ALA A 23 -10.95 3.85 11.89
C ALA A 23 -10.03 4.49 10.83
N ARG A 24 -9.05 3.76 10.29
CA ARG A 24 -8.08 4.29 9.32
C ARG A 24 -8.44 3.98 7.87
N THR A 25 -9.38 3.09 7.61
CA THR A 25 -9.79 2.72 6.24
C THR A 25 -10.20 3.93 5.41
N ALA A 26 -11.04 4.82 5.96
CA ALA A 26 -11.48 6.03 5.26
C ALA A 26 -10.33 7.02 4.99
N ALA A 27 -9.44 7.20 5.97
CA ALA A 27 -8.31 8.13 5.85
C ALA A 27 -7.14 7.60 5.00
N THR A 28 -7.14 6.32 4.64
CA THR A 28 -6.01 5.69 3.93
C THR A 28 -5.85 6.24 2.52
N ILE A 29 -6.95 6.60 1.85
CA ILE A 29 -6.90 7.20 0.50
C ILE A 29 -6.27 8.58 0.57
N ASP A 30 -6.76 9.46 1.44
CA ASP A 30 -6.27 10.83 1.56
C ASP A 30 -4.80 10.85 1.95
N LEU A 31 -4.40 10.06 2.95
CA LEU A 31 -2.99 9.95 3.37
C LEU A 31 -2.07 9.42 2.27
N ALA A 32 -2.56 8.51 1.42
CA ALA A 32 -1.78 8.01 0.30
C ALA A 32 -1.59 9.10 -0.76
N LEU A 33 -2.64 9.84 -1.10
CA LEU A 33 -2.60 10.96 -2.05
C LEU A 33 -1.68 12.08 -1.56
N ASP A 34 -1.78 12.45 -0.29
CA ASP A 34 -0.95 13.47 0.36
C ASP A 34 0.55 13.15 0.30
N HIS A 35 0.90 11.88 0.10
CA HIS A 35 2.29 11.41 0.01
C HIS A 35 2.67 10.98 -1.42
N GLY A 36 1.91 11.44 -2.41
CA GLY A 36 2.23 11.29 -3.83
C GLY A 36 1.91 9.92 -4.40
N ALA A 37 1.08 9.11 -3.72
CA ALA A 37 0.61 7.87 -4.28
C ALA A 37 -0.45 8.11 -5.36
N ARG A 38 -0.50 7.22 -6.34
CA ARG A 38 -1.59 7.11 -7.31
C ARG A 38 -2.46 5.93 -6.93
N ILE A 39 -3.77 6.14 -6.87
CA ILE A 39 -4.72 5.09 -6.49
C ILE A 39 -4.85 4.09 -7.64
N GLY A 40 -4.54 2.82 -7.36
CA GLY A 40 -4.71 1.70 -8.29
C GLY A 40 -6.03 0.95 -8.10
N GLY A 41 -6.67 1.07 -6.93
CA GLY A 41 -7.96 0.47 -6.62
C GLY A 41 -7.98 -0.21 -5.26
N LEU A 42 -9.05 -0.95 -4.99
CA LEU A 42 -9.18 -1.72 -3.75
C LEU A 42 -8.20 -2.90 -3.73
N GLY A 43 -7.64 -3.20 -2.56
CA GLY A 43 -6.80 -4.36 -2.33
C GLY A 43 -7.59 -5.62 -1.95
N PRO A 44 -6.92 -6.78 -1.87
CA PRO A 44 -7.57 -8.06 -1.59
C PRO A 44 -8.03 -8.23 -0.13
N LEU A 45 -7.57 -7.36 0.79
CA LEU A 45 -7.99 -7.37 2.19
C LEU A 45 -9.06 -6.31 2.43
N PRO A 46 -9.99 -6.51 3.38
CA PRO A 46 -11.00 -5.50 3.73
C PRO A 46 -10.36 -4.15 4.07
N GLY A 47 -10.78 -3.09 3.37
CA GLY A 47 -10.27 -1.73 3.56
C GLY A 47 -8.85 -1.48 3.06
N SER A 48 -8.18 -2.49 2.49
CA SER A 48 -6.86 -2.30 1.88
C SER A 48 -6.95 -1.64 0.51
N LEU A 49 -5.85 -1.01 0.10
CA LEU A 49 -5.78 -0.20 -1.11
C LEU A 49 -4.52 -0.52 -1.90
N ILE A 50 -4.65 -0.73 -3.21
CA ILE A 50 -3.51 -0.79 -4.12
C ILE A 50 -3.17 0.62 -4.55
N VAL A 51 -1.90 0.98 -4.44
CA VAL A 51 -1.37 2.28 -4.87
C VAL A 51 -0.10 2.10 -5.69
N ARG A 52 0.24 3.09 -6.51
CA ARG A 52 1.58 3.23 -7.11
C ARG A 52 2.29 4.45 -6.55
N GLY A 53 3.55 4.30 -6.18
CA GLY A 53 4.34 5.43 -5.68
C GLY A 53 5.76 5.03 -5.27
N GLN A 54 6.44 5.93 -4.58
CA GLN A 54 7.78 5.70 -4.04
C GLN A 54 7.69 5.23 -2.59
N ARG A 55 8.33 4.11 -2.25
CA ARG A 55 8.30 3.56 -0.89
C ARG A 55 8.87 4.53 0.15
N ALA A 56 9.85 5.34 -0.22
CA ALA A 56 10.42 6.35 0.66
C ALA A 56 9.39 7.38 1.15
N HIS A 57 8.38 7.70 0.34
CA HIS A 57 7.32 8.65 0.70
C HIS A 57 6.13 7.99 1.40
N LEU A 58 5.92 6.69 1.18
CA LEU A 58 4.74 5.98 1.68
C LEU A 58 5.01 5.24 2.99
N PHE A 59 6.13 4.51 3.08
CA PHE A 59 6.33 3.50 4.13
C PHE A 59 6.30 4.08 5.55
N ALA A 60 7.23 4.98 5.87
CA ALA A 60 7.37 5.54 7.21
C ALA A 60 6.16 6.37 7.66
N PRO A 61 5.66 7.34 6.89
CA PRO A 61 4.56 8.18 7.36
C PRO A 61 3.21 7.45 7.45
N LEU A 62 2.93 6.50 6.55
CA LEU A 62 1.71 5.68 6.65
C LEU A 62 1.79 4.70 7.83
N MET A 63 2.96 4.10 8.08
CA MET A 63 3.16 3.26 9.27
C MET A 63 2.94 4.03 10.57
N ALA A 64 3.40 5.28 10.66
CA ALA A 64 3.15 6.15 11.81
C ALA A 64 1.66 6.44 12.05
N LYS A 65 0.80 6.22 11.05
CA LYS A 65 -0.67 6.33 11.14
C LYS A 65 -1.38 4.98 11.29
N GLY A 66 -0.63 3.88 11.38
CA GLY A 66 -1.17 2.52 11.51
C GLY A 66 -1.58 1.88 10.17
N ILE A 67 -0.93 2.27 9.06
CA ILE A 67 -1.18 1.71 7.73
C ILE A 67 0.09 1.01 7.24
N LEU A 68 0.02 -0.31 7.12
CA LEU A 68 1.14 -1.15 6.67
C LEU A 68 1.29 -1.05 5.15
N THR A 69 2.52 -0.82 4.69
CA THR A 69 2.84 -0.80 3.26
C THR A 69 3.56 -2.10 2.90
N LEU A 70 3.01 -2.85 1.96
CA LEU A 70 3.53 -4.13 1.45
C LEU A 70 3.72 -4.06 -0.07
N ALA A 71 4.47 -4.98 -0.65
CA ALA A 71 4.45 -5.15 -2.10
C ALA A 71 3.02 -5.54 -2.57
N ALA A 72 2.57 -4.96 -3.68
CA ALA A 72 1.30 -5.37 -4.27
C ALA A 72 1.41 -6.83 -4.77
N PRO A 73 0.38 -7.67 -4.56
CA PRO A 73 0.35 -9.02 -5.11
C PRO A 73 0.48 -8.97 -6.64
N THR A 74 1.34 -9.82 -7.20
CA THR A 74 1.63 -9.85 -8.65
C THR A 74 0.39 -10.07 -9.53
N ILE A 75 -0.65 -10.71 -9.01
CA ILE A 75 -1.97 -10.86 -9.65
C ILE A 75 -2.68 -9.52 -9.96
N TRP A 76 -2.25 -8.39 -9.38
CA TRP A 76 -2.79 -7.05 -9.62
C TRP A 76 -1.86 -6.14 -10.45
N CYS A 77 -0.67 -6.63 -10.82
CA CYS A 77 0.20 -5.94 -11.77
C CYS A 77 -0.28 -6.22 -13.20
N GLY A 78 -1.15 -5.36 -13.74
CA GLY A 78 -1.54 -5.43 -15.17
C GLY A 78 -3.01 -5.23 -15.49
N ARG A 79 -3.79 -4.62 -14.60
CA ARG A 79 -5.14 -4.15 -14.91
C ARG A 79 -5.22 -2.64 -14.72
#